data_AF-A0A0Q6CH40-F1
#
_entry.id   AF-A0A0Q6CH40-F1
#
_cell.length_a   1.000
_cell.length_b   1.000
_cell.length_c   1.000
_cell.angle_alpha   90.00
_cell.angle_beta   90.00
_cell.angle_gamma   90.00
#
_symmetry.space_group_name_H-M   'P 1'
#
loop_
_entity.id
_entity.type
_entity.pdbx_description
1 polymer ?
#
loop_
_entity_poly.entity_id
_entity_poly.type
_entity_poly.pdbx_seq_one_letter_code
_entity_poly.pdbx_strand_id
1 'polypeptide(L)'
;MGLFSGLLGLASDVDVGAVRRDLEPILLPEEEVDLAFSVIRDLFVFTSHRLILVDKQGVTGRKREYVSLPYRSITMFSVENAGTFDTDSELKIWISSQGTPLTKTLSRGTNMTGIQQALAKGVLGRK
;
A
#
# COMPACT_ATOMS: atom_id res chain seq x y z
N MET A 1 16.47 -11.15 -6.34
CA MET A 1 16.87 -10.19 -5.28
C MET A 1 15.89 -9.03 -5.33
N GLY A 2 14.76 -9.17 -4.64
CA GLY A 2 13.65 -8.23 -4.77
C GLY A 2 14.06 -6.82 -4.38
N LEU A 3 13.67 -5.86 -5.21
CA LEU A 3 12.84 -4.75 -4.72
C LEU A 3 13.26 -4.36 -3.31
N PHE A 4 12.55 -4.91 -2.33
CA PHE A 4 12.44 -4.40 -0.98
C PHE A 4 13.28 -5.17 0.07
N SER A 5 14.30 -5.93 -0.35
CA SER A 5 15.11 -6.78 0.54
C SER A 5 15.77 -6.05 1.74
N GLY A 6 16.02 -4.74 1.66
CA GLY A 6 16.55 -3.93 2.76
C GLY A 6 15.51 -3.41 3.76
N LEU A 7 14.21 -3.62 3.51
CA LEU A 7 13.10 -3.16 4.37
C LEU A 7 12.56 -4.27 5.29
N LEU A 8 13.19 -5.45 5.31
CA LEU A 8 12.78 -6.58 6.17
C LEU A 8 12.76 -6.25 7.67
N GLY A 9 13.54 -5.25 8.11
CA GLY A 9 13.53 -4.76 9.49
C GLY A 9 12.30 -3.90 9.85
N LEU A 10 11.53 -3.46 8.87
CA LEU A 10 10.26 -2.73 9.02
C LEU A 10 9.08 -3.63 8.64
N ALA A 11 9.14 -4.90 9.04
CA ALA A 11 8.27 -6.02 8.66
C ALA A 11 6.85 -5.63 8.17
N SER A 12 6.44 -6.28 7.07
CA SER A 12 5.02 -6.41 6.70
C SER A 12 4.25 -6.95 7.90
N ASP A 13 3.13 -6.33 8.24
CA ASP A 13 2.27 -6.78 9.34
C ASP A 13 1.33 -7.94 8.94
N VAL A 14 1.41 -8.38 7.68
CA VAL A 14 0.66 -9.51 7.12
C VAL A 14 1.57 -10.55 6.49
N ASP A 15 1.06 -11.78 6.38
CA ASP A 15 1.71 -12.87 5.66
C ASP A 15 1.70 -12.60 4.15
N VAL A 16 2.84 -12.17 3.63
CA VAL A 16 3.07 -11.90 2.20
C VAL A 16 2.79 -13.15 1.34
N GLY A 17 3.09 -14.35 1.83
CA GLY A 17 2.82 -15.59 1.11
C GLY A 17 1.34 -15.87 0.96
N ALA A 18 0.54 -15.59 2.00
CA ALA A 18 -0.92 -15.66 1.91
C ALA A 18 -1.48 -14.60 0.95
N VAL A 19 -1.04 -13.34 1.05
CA VAL A 19 -1.46 -12.25 0.17
C VAL A 19 -1.12 -12.55 -1.29
N ARG A 20 0.06 -13.11 -1.57
CA ARG A 20 0.47 -13.52 -2.91
C ARG A 20 -0.50 -14.55 -3.50
N ARG A 21 -0.84 -15.61 -2.74
CA ARG A 21 -1.81 -16.63 -3.19
C ARG A 21 -3.18 -16.03 -3.50
N ASP A 22 -3.65 -15.11 -2.67
CA ASP A 22 -4.94 -14.43 -2.86
C ASP A 22 -4.96 -13.56 -4.13
N LEU A 23 -3.82 -12.97 -4.50
CA LEU A 23 -3.69 -12.06 -5.65
C LEU A 23 -3.15 -12.74 -6.91
N GLU A 24 -2.64 -13.97 -6.83
CA GLU A 24 -2.03 -14.71 -7.94
C GLU A 24 -2.82 -14.62 -9.27
N PRO A 25 -4.17 -14.73 -9.30
CA PRO A 25 -4.93 -14.65 -10.56
C PRO A 25 -4.88 -13.29 -11.27
N ILE A 26 -4.45 -12.22 -10.59
CA ILE A 26 -4.44 -10.84 -11.11
C ILE A 26 -3.03 -10.24 -11.20
N LEU A 27 -2.00 -10.99 -10.79
CA LEU A 27 -0.60 -10.60 -10.94
C LEU A 27 -0.08 -11.01 -12.33
N LEU A 28 0.89 -10.27 -12.84
CA LEU A 28 1.67 -10.76 -13.98
C LEU A 28 2.50 -11.99 -13.56
N PRO A 29 2.88 -12.88 -14.50
CA PRO A 29 3.67 -14.07 -14.18
C PRO A 29 4.98 -13.76 -13.43
N GLU A 30 5.62 -12.64 -13.75
CA GLU A 30 6.86 -12.14 -13.14
C GLU A 30 6.65 -11.06 -12.07
N GLU A 31 5.39 -10.71 -11.76
CA GLU A 31 5.08 -9.70 -10.75
C GLU A 31 5.13 -10.31 -9.34
N GLU A 32 6.21 -10.01 -8.62
CA GLU A 32 6.38 -10.42 -7.23
C GLU A 32 5.69 -9.46 -6.24
N VAL A 33 5.05 -10.01 -5.20
CA VAL A 33 4.59 -9.25 -4.03
C VAL A 33 5.76 -9.09 -3.07
N ASP A 34 6.16 -7.86 -2.83
CA ASP A 34 7.34 -7.54 -2.03
C ASP A 34 6.99 -7.22 -0.58
N LEU A 35 5.97 -6.40 -0.36
CA LEU A 35 5.49 -6.01 0.97
C LEU A 35 3.97 -5.94 0.97
N ALA A 36 3.36 -6.22 2.11
CA ALA A 36 1.95 -5.95 2.31
C ALA A 36 1.71 -5.39 3.71
N PHE A 37 0.76 -4.47 3.83
CA PHE A 37 0.38 -3.83 5.08
C PHE A 37 -1.14 -3.83 5.24
N SER A 38 -1.65 -4.24 6.39
CA SER A 38 -3.06 -4.14 6.71
C SER A 38 -3.35 -2.82 7.41
N VAL A 39 -4.33 -2.08 6.91
CA VAL A 39 -4.78 -0.82 7.49
C VAL A 39 -6.27 -0.93 7.77
N ILE A 40 -6.61 -1.24 9.02
CA ILE A 40 -8.00 -1.48 9.45
C ILE A 40 -8.65 -2.61 8.64
N ARG A 41 -9.42 -2.27 7.60
CA ARG A 41 -10.09 -3.20 6.67
C ARG A 41 -9.36 -3.36 5.36
N ASP A 42 -8.49 -2.42 5.04
CA ASP A 42 -7.82 -2.30 3.76
C ASP A 42 -6.48 -3.04 3.79
N LEU A 43 -6.01 -3.41 2.61
CA LEU A 43 -4.71 -4.01 2.39
C LEU A 43 -3.93 -3.17 1.37
N PHE A 44 -2.72 -2.79 1.73
CA PHE A 44 -1.77 -2.11 0.86
C PHE A 44 -0.74 -3.13 0.42
N VAL A 45 -0.75 -3.51 -0.85
CA VAL A 45 0.15 -4.52 -1.39
C VAL A 45 1.11 -3.87 -2.36
N PHE A 46 2.38 -3.86 -2.00
CA PHE A 46 3.46 -3.34 -2.83
C PHE A 46 4.05 -4.51 -3.61
N THR A 47 3.95 -4.41 -4.93
CA THR A 47 4.56 -5.38 -5.84
C THR A 47 5.80 -4.78 -6.47
N SER A 48 6.53 -5.59 -7.24
CA SER A 48 7.60 -5.11 -8.11
C SER A 48 7.14 -4.07 -9.14
N HIS A 49 5.82 -3.96 -9.40
CA HIS A 49 5.24 -3.18 -10.50
C HIS A 49 4.38 -1.98 -10.07
N ARG A 50 3.59 -2.15 -9.02
CA ARG A 50 2.51 -1.24 -8.63
C ARG A 50 2.18 -1.38 -7.15
N LEU A 51 1.48 -0.39 -6.62
CA LEU A 51 0.73 -0.51 -5.39
C LEU A 51 -0.67 -1.03 -5.72
N ILE A 52 -1.11 -2.11 -5.08
CA ILE A 52 -2.48 -2.62 -5.14
C ILE A 52 -3.15 -2.30 -3.81
N LEU A 53 -4.22 -1.52 -3.85
CA LEU A 53 -5.08 -1.28 -2.69
C LEU A 53 -6.26 -2.25 -2.75
N VAL A 54 -6.45 -3.04 -1.70
CA VAL A 54 -7.61 -3.91 -1.55
C VAL A 54 -8.50 -3.35 -0.48
N ASP A 55 -9.66 -2.84 -0.87
CA ASP A 55 -10.67 -2.28 0.04
C ASP A 55 -11.76 -3.34 0.28
N LYS A 56 -12.06 -3.63 1.55
CA LYS A 56 -13.13 -4.55 1.93
C LYS A 56 -14.40 -3.75 2.23
N GLN A 57 -15.33 -3.76 1.29
CA GLN A 57 -16.57 -3.01 1.34
C GLN A 57 -17.73 -3.81 1.95
N GLY A 58 -18.65 -3.08 2.57
CA GLY A 58 -19.91 -3.61 3.10
C GLY A 58 -19.78 -4.31 4.46
N VAL A 59 -20.93 -4.60 5.08
CA VAL A 59 -21.00 -5.17 6.44
C VAL A 59 -20.40 -6.57 6.53
N THR A 60 -20.52 -7.37 5.47
CA THR A 60 -20.00 -8.74 5.41
C THR A 60 -18.54 -8.83 4.94
N GLY A 61 -17.95 -7.72 4.45
CA GLY A 61 -16.60 -7.67 3.91
C GLY A 61 -16.36 -8.56 2.65
N ARG A 62 -17.44 -9.10 2.05
CA ARG A 62 -17.36 -9.97 0.87
C ARG A 62 -17.08 -9.20 -0.41
N LYS A 63 -17.57 -7.96 -0.50
CA LYS A 63 -17.28 -7.09 -1.64
C LYS A 63 -15.86 -6.56 -1.46
N ARG A 64 -15.00 -6.84 -2.44
CA ARG A 64 -13.62 -6.33 -2.48
C ARG A 64 -13.46 -5.44 -3.69
N GLU A 65 -12.85 -4.28 -3.51
CA GLU A 65 -12.40 -3.42 -4.59
C GLU A 65 -10.87 -3.49 -4.65
N TYR A 66 -10.33 -3.71 -5.85
CA TYR A 66 -8.89 -3.78 -6.09
C TYR A 66 -8.46 -2.61 -6.97
N VAL A 67 -7.75 -1.64 -6.38
CA VAL A 67 -7.24 -0.47 -7.10
C VAL A 67 -5.77 -0.68 -7.40
N SER A 68 -5.42 -0.77 -8.68
CA SER A 68 -4.03 -0.88 -9.13
C SER A 68 -3.46 0.50 -9.46
N LEU A 69 -2.42 0.90 -8.75
CA LEU A 69 -1.70 2.17 -8.91
C LEU A 69 -0.27 1.89 -9.41
N PRO A 70 -0.01 1.95 -10.73
CA PRO A 70 1.34 1.87 -11.26
C PRO A 70 2.23 2.94 -10.62
N TYR A 71 3.43 2.59 -10.16
CA TYR A 71 4.30 3.56 -9.48
C TYR A 71 4.59 4.81 -10.31
N ARG A 72 4.76 4.65 -11.63
CA ARG A 72 4.98 5.76 -12.58
C ARG A 72 3.82 6.77 -12.64
N SER A 73 2.63 6.38 -12.16
CA SER A 73 1.44 7.24 -12.16
C SER A 73 1.30 8.02 -10.86
N ILE A 74 2.02 7.66 -9.81
CA ILE A 74 2.00 8.36 -8.53
C ILE A 74 2.95 9.55 -8.64
N THR A 75 2.39 10.76 -8.62
CA THR A 75 3.14 12.01 -8.80
C THR A 75 3.58 12.62 -7.48
N MET A 76 2.81 12.39 -6.42
CA MET A 76 3.09 12.88 -5.06
C MET A 76 2.41 11.99 -4.04
N PHE A 77 2.98 11.90 -2.84
CA PHE A 77 2.31 11.34 -1.67
C PHE A 77 2.64 12.18 -0.44
N SER A 78 1.73 12.23 0.52
CA SER A 78 1.94 12.88 1.82
C SER A 78 1.37 12.02 2.94
N VAL A 79 2.04 12.04 4.09
CA VAL A 79 1.54 11.43 5.32
C VAL A 79 1.41 12.51 6.38
N GLU A 80 0.21 12.61 6.93
CA GLU A 80 -0.15 13.52 8.00
C GLU A 80 -0.29 12.70 9.28
N ASN A 81 0.57 12.97 10.27
CA ASN A 81 0.55 12.24 11.52
C ASN A 81 -0.59 12.74 12.42
N ALA A 82 -1.22 11.82 13.14
CA ALA A 82 -2.18 12.14 14.17
C ALA A 82 -1.56 13.06 15.24
N GLY A 83 -2.22 14.18 15.56
CA GLY A 83 -1.84 15.03 16.69
C GLY A 83 -2.20 14.39 18.04
N THR A 84 -1.89 15.05 19.16
CA THR A 84 -2.13 14.51 20.52
C THR A 84 -3.59 14.13 20.80
N PHE A 85 -4.55 14.78 20.12
CA PHE A 85 -5.99 14.57 20.28
C PHE A 85 -6.62 13.75 19.15
N ASP A 86 -5.94 13.61 18.01
CA ASP A 86 -6.44 12.81 16.91
C ASP A 86 -5.89 11.38 17.03
N THR A 87 -6.70 10.40 16.67
CA THR A 87 -6.29 9.00 16.79
C THR A 87 -5.64 8.52 15.51
N ASP A 88 -6.04 9.06 14.37
CA ASP A 88 -5.70 8.50 13.07
C ASP A 88 -4.78 9.42 12.28
N SER A 89 -3.88 8.79 11.53
CA SER A 89 -3.02 9.49 10.57
C SER A 89 -3.64 9.39 9.18
N GLU A 90 -3.26 10.28 8.26
CA GLU A 90 -3.85 10.32 6.92
C GLU A 90 -2.77 10.19 5.85
N LEU A 91 -2.95 9.24 4.93
CA LEU A 91 -2.13 9.08 3.75
C LEU A 91 -2.88 9.63 2.54
N LYS A 92 -2.24 10.51 1.79
CA LYS A 92 -2.75 11.06 0.53
C LYS A 92 -1.81 10.67 -0.61
N ILE A 93 -2.37 10.17 -1.71
CA ILE A 93 -1.63 9.76 -2.91
C ILE A 93 -2.21 10.51 -4.11
N TRP A 94 -1.39 11.31 -4.79
CA TRP A 94 -1.76 11.97 -6.03
C TRP A 94 -1.39 11.11 -7.21
N ILE A 95 -2.36 10.94 -8.10
CA ILE A 95 -2.23 10.18 -9.34
C ILE A 95 -2.21 11.19 -10.48
N SER A 96 -1.34 10.96 -11.47
CA SER A 96 -1.25 11.79 -12.67
C SER A 96 -2.64 12.02 -13.26
N SER A 97 -2.91 13.27 -13.63
CA SER A 97 -4.18 13.70 -14.24
C SER A 97 -5.41 13.64 -13.32
N GLN A 98 -5.24 13.40 -12.01
CA GLN A 98 -6.31 13.55 -11.01
C GLN A 98 -6.09 14.80 -10.16
N GLY A 99 -7.11 15.65 -10.05
CA GLY A 99 -7.06 16.88 -9.25
C GLY A 99 -7.18 16.65 -7.74
N THR A 100 -7.78 15.53 -7.34
CA THR A 100 -8.00 15.15 -5.94
C THR A 100 -7.16 13.92 -5.58
N PRO A 101 -6.45 13.90 -4.43
CA PRO A 101 -5.72 12.73 -4.01
C PRO A 101 -6.65 11.58 -3.64
N LEU A 102 -6.14 10.35 -3.76
CA LEU A 102 -6.67 9.21 -3.06
C LEU A 102 -6.25 9.31 -1.59
N THR A 103 -7.23 9.37 -0.69
CA THR A 103 -7.00 9.51 0.75
C THR A 103 -7.32 8.21 1.48
N LYS A 104 -6.44 7.79 2.37
CA LYS A 104 -6.61 6.61 3.22
C LYS A 104 -6.22 6.92 4.66
N THR A 105 -7.13 6.59 5.58
CA THR A 105 -6.90 6.71 7.02
C THR A 105 -6.00 5.56 7.50
N LEU A 106 -4.95 5.89 8.22
CA LEU A 106 -4.03 4.96 8.85
C LEU A 106 -4.33 4.92 10.36
N SER A 107 -4.85 3.79 10.85
CA SER A 107 -5.13 3.60 12.27
C SER A 107 -3.85 3.51 13.10
N ARG A 108 -3.96 3.79 14.41
CA ARG A 108 -2.88 3.52 15.38
C ARG A 108 -2.37 2.08 15.26
N GLY A 109 -1.06 1.93 15.33
CA GLY A 109 -0.38 0.63 15.21
C GLY A 109 -0.06 0.20 13.78
N THR A 110 -0.60 0.89 12.76
CA THR A 110 -0.17 0.70 11.38
C THR A 110 1.31 1.03 11.25
N ASN A 111 2.08 0.23 10.50
CA ASN A 111 3.48 0.50 10.24
C ASN A 111 3.66 1.65 9.24
N MET A 112 3.44 2.89 9.71
CA MET A 112 3.50 4.11 8.90
C MET A 112 4.87 4.33 8.26
N THR A 113 5.95 4.06 9.00
CA THR A 113 7.32 4.19 8.49
C THR A 113 7.57 3.18 7.37
N GLY A 114 7.12 1.93 7.53
CA GLY A 114 7.19 0.90 6.49
C GLY A 114 6.44 1.28 5.23
N ILE A 115 5.19 1.78 5.37
CA ILE A 115 4.38 2.26 4.24
C ILE A 115 5.06 3.43 3.52
N GLN A 116 5.58 4.43 4.25
CA GLN A 116 6.29 5.57 3.66
C GLN A 116 7.54 5.15 2.90
N GLN A 117 8.34 4.25 3.48
CA GLN A 117 9.54 3.74 2.81
C GLN A 117 9.19 2.87 1.59
N ALA A 118 8.14 2.06 1.67
CA ALA A 118 7.67 1.25 0.54
C ALA A 118 7.17 2.14 -0.61
N LEU A 119 6.40 3.20 -0.31
CA LEU A 119 5.99 4.21 -1.29
C LEU A 119 7.20 4.93 -1.90
N ALA A 120 8.10 5.46 -1.07
CA ALA A 120 9.29 6.15 -1.54
C ALA A 120 10.12 5.26 -2.47
N LYS A 121 10.28 4.00 -2.12
CA LYS A 121 11.03 3.04 -2.93
C LYS A 121 10.34 2.67 -4.24
N GLY A 122 9.04 2.41 -4.23
CA GLY A 122 8.28 2.10 -5.44
C GLY A 122 8.24 3.28 -6.42
N VAL A 123 8.01 4.48 -5.90
CA VAL A 123 7.84 5.72 -6.68
C VAL A 123 9.18 6.31 -7.14
N LEU A 124 10.18 6.39 -6.25
CA LEU A 124 11.46 7.07 -6.52
C LEU A 124 12.61 6.13 -6.86
N GLY A 125 12.51 4.85 -6.51
CA GLY A 125 13.58 3.86 -6.71
C GLY A 125 13.68 3.34 -8.14
N ARG A 126 12.72 3.66 -9.02
CA ARG A 126 12.76 3.34 -10.45
C ARG A 126 13.56 4.41 -11.19
N LYS A 127 14.84 4.13 -11.42
CA LYS A 127 15.66 4.83 -12.43
C LYS A 127 15.61 4.08 -13.75
#